data_AF-A0A3D2F462-F1
#
_entry.id   AF-A0A3D2F462-F1
#
_cell.length_a   1.000
_cell.length_b   1.000
_cell.length_c   1.000
_cell.angle_alpha   90.00
_cell.angle_beta   90.00
_cell.angle_gamma   90.00
#
_symmetry.space_group_name_H-M   'P 1'
#
loop_
_entity.id
_entity.type
_entity.pdbx_description
1 polymer ?
#
loop_
_entity_poly.entity_id
_entity_poly.type
_entity_poly.pdbx_seq_one_letter_code
_entity_poly.pdbx_strand_id
1 'polypeptide(L)'
;MKKLNKNSIFAALAVFFVFGLVGLVIAATAVNLGTADNFAVLAGSTITNTGSSVINGDLGLSPGSSVTGFPPGIVNGTQHVANATAVQAQIDLTAAYNNAAGQTPISTVATELGGTTKTAGVYDSADGTFGITGTLTLDAQGDPNAIFVFKTASTLITAGSSNVSLINGAQACNVFWQVGSSATLGANSVFKGN
;
A
#
# COMPACT_ATOMS: atom_id res chain seq x y z
N MET A 1 12.20 -40.99 -71.35
CA MET A 1 11.98 -39.55 -71.09
C MET A 1 10.59 -39.38 -70.47
N LYS A 2 10.50 -38.64 -69.34
CA LYS A 2 9.28 -38.06 -68.70
C LYS A 2 8.19 -39.03 -68.21
N LYS A 3 7.54 -38.87 -67.05
CA LYS A 3 7.69 -38.06 -65.82
C LYS A 3 6.56 -38.54 -64.86
N LEU A 4 6.80 -38.50 -63.54
CA LEU A 4 5.86 -38.79 -62.44
C LEU A 4 4.51 -38.06 -62.50
N ASN A 5 3.46 -38.61 -61.86
CA ASN A 5 2.71 -38.02 -60.71
C ASN A 5 1.36 -38.74 -60.48
N LYS A 6 0.72 -38.77 -59.30
CA LYS A 6 1.06 -38.51 -57.88
C LYS A 6 -0.20 -38.95 -57.10
N ASN A 7 -0.03 -39.81 -56.10
CA ASN A 7 -1.07 -40.10 -55.11
C ASN A 7 -1.36 -38.82 -54.32
N SER A 8 -2.60 -38.34 -54.39
CA SER A 8 -3.04 -37.17 -53.61
C SER A 8 -3.62 -37.66 -52.28
N ILE A 9 -2.78 -37.69 -51.26
CA ILE A 9 -3.20 -37.87 -49.86
C ILE A 9 -3.66 -36.50 -49.37
N PHE A 10 -4.94 -36.36 -49.03
CA PHE A 10 -5.47 -35.20 -48.34
C PHE A 10 -4.99 -35.22 -46.89
N ALA A 11 -4.03 -34.36 -46.54
CA ALA A 11 -3.67 -34.09 -45.15
C ALA A 11 -4.64 -33.06 -44.58
N ALA A 12 -5.52 -33.48 -43.67
CA ALA A 12 -6.36 -32.57 -42.90
C ALA A 12 -5.49 -31.91 -41.81
N LEU A 13 -5.32 -30.59 -41.90
CA LEU A 13 -4.62 -29.80 -40.90
C LEU A 13 -5.58 -29.49 -39.74
N ALA A 14 -5.42 -30.17 -38.60
CA ALA A 14 -6.15 -29.83 -37.38
C ALA A 14 -5.46 -28.63 -36.71
N VAL A 15 -6.07 -27.45 -36.78
CA VAL A 15 -5.64 -26.26 -36.04
C VAL A 15 -6.20 -26.37 -34.62
N PHE A 16 -5.36 -26.74 -33.65
CA PHE A 16 -5.70 -26.64 -32.23
C PHE A 16 -5.61 -25.18 -31.79
N PHE A 17 -6.76 -24.52 -31.64
CA PHE A 17 -6.83 -23.21 -30.99
C PHE A 17 -6.80 -23.43 -29.47
N VAL A 18 -5.63 -23.29 -28.86
CA VAL A 18 -5.52 -23.23 -27.40
C VAL A 18 -6.07 -21.87 -26.97
N PHE A 19 -7.34 -21.83 -26.56
CA PHE A 19 -7.87 -20.70 -25.80
C PHE A 19 -7.19 -20.74 -24.43
N GLY A 20 -6.10 -19.98 -24.28
CA GLY A 20 -5.55 -19.68 -22.98
C GLY A 20 -6.62 -19.02 -22.14
N LEU A 21 -6.95 -19.60 -20.99
CA LEU A 21 -7.78 -18.96 -19.99
C LEU A 21 -6.99 -17.73 -19.50
N VAL A 22 -7.30 -16.56 -20.04
CA VAL A 22 -6.75 -15.30 -19.54
C VAL A 22 -7.43 -15.07 -18.20
N GLY A 23 -6.76 -15.42 -17.11
CA GLY A 23 -7.23 -15.10 -15.76
C GLY A 23 -7.38 -13.58 -15.64
N LEU A 24 -8.50 -13.13 -15.07
CA LEU A 24 -8.71 -11.73 -14.77
C LEU A 24 -7.64 -11.31 -13.75
N VAL A 25 -6.64 -10.52 -14.15
CA VAL A 25 -5.68 -9.94 -13.21
C VAL A 25 -6.40 -8.77 -12.54
N ILE A 26 -6.90 -8.97 -11.32
CA ILE A 26 -7.40 -7.88 -10.49
C ILE A 26 -6.17 -7.14 -9.97
N ALA A 27 -5.80 -6.05 -10.66
CA ALA A 27 -4.73 -5.17 -10.19
C ALA A 27 -5.25 -4.32 -9.02
N ALA A 28 -4.36 -3.99 -8.08
CA ALA A 28 -4.67 -3.00 -7.06
C ALA A 28 -4.99 -1.64 -7.71
N THR A 29 -5.98 -0.94 -7.18
CA THR A 29 -6.32 0.41 -7.63
C THR A 29 -5.76 1.44 -6.66
N ALA A 30 -5.34 2.59 -7.16
CA ALA A 30 -4.83 3.66 -6.29
C ALA A 30 -5.92 4.09 -5.31
N VAL A 31 -5.54 4.30 -4.04
CA VAL A 31 -6.44 4.80 -3.01
C VAL A 31 -6.44 6.32 -3.08
N ASN A 32 -7.60 6.91 -3.40
CA ASN A 32 -7.73 8.36 -3.46
C ASN A 32 -7.80 8.93 -2.04
N LEU A 33 -6.75 9.64 -1.62
CA LEU A 33 -6.64 10.27 -0.30
C LEU A 33 -7.41 11.59 -0.18
N GLY A 34 -7.89 12.16 -1.30
CA GLY A 34 -8.55 13.46 -1.30
C GLY A 34 -7.69 14.54 -0.64
N THR A 35 -8.28 15.32 0.25
CA THR A 35 -7.56 16.38 0.98
C THR A 35 -6.59 15.85 2.05
N ALA A 36 -6.69 14.58 2.43
CA ALA A 36 -5.75 13.96 3.38
C ALA A 36 -4.32 13.84 2.81
N ASP A 37 -4.17 13.85 1.48
CA ASP A 37 -2.86 13.79 0.79
C ASP A 37 -1.92 14.96 1.15
N ASN A 38 -2.47 16.09 1.60
CA ASN A 38 -1.66 17.24 2.02
C ASN A 38 -1.05 17.08 3.42
N PHE A 39 -1.51 16.08 4.20
CA PHE A 39 -1.11 15.89 5.58
C PHE A 39 -0.03 14.83 5.70
N ALA A 40 1.06 15.17 6.39
CA ALA A 40 2.06 14.19 6.81
C ALA A 40 1.61 13.46 8.09
N VAL A 41 0.79 14.09 8.92
CA VAL A 41 0.15 13.49 10.09
C VAL A 41 -1.29 13.99 10.20
N LEU A 42 -2.26 13.08 10.26
CA LEU A 42 -3.66 13.38 10.51
C LEU A 42 -4.19 12.45 11.62
N ALA A 43 -4.83 12.98 12.65
CA ALA A 43 -5.31 12.19 13.78
C ALA A 43 -6.72 12.59 14.26
N GLY A 44 -7.37 11.66 14.97
CA GLY A 44 -8.73 11.80 15.49
C GLY A 44 -8.84 12.43 16.88
N SER A 45 -8.07 11.92 17.84
CA SER A 45 -8.24 12.19 19.27
C SER A 45 -7.19 13.14 19.84
N THR A 46 -5.92 12.77 19.74
CA THR A 46 -4.78 13.56 20.24
C THR A 46 -3.55 13.33 19.37
N ILE A 47 -2.64 14.31 19.37
CA ILE A 47 -1.27 14.13 18.84
C ILE A 47 -0.29 14.48 19.97
N THR A 48 0.64 13.58 20.22
CA THR A 48 1.66 13.74 21.26
C THR A 48 3.02 13.42 20.69
N ASN A 49 3.97 14.33 20.86
CA ASN A 49 5.36 14.15 20.46
C ASN A 49 6.30 14.23 21.67
N THR A 50 7.35 13.41 21.64
CA THR A 50 8.50 13.50 22.55
C THR A 50 9.77 13.60 21.72
N GLY A 51 10.70 14.47 22.14
CA GLY A 51 11.95 14.69 21.40
C GLY A 51 11.80 15.49 20.10
N SER A 52 12.88 15.55 19.33
CA SER A 52 13.05 16.45 18.17
C SER A 52 12.55 15.84 16.86
N SER A 53 11.26 15.48 16.80
CA SER A 53 10.63 15.02 15.56
C SER A 53 10.54 16.15 14.53
N VAL A 54 10.67 15.80 13.24
CA VAL A 54 10.46 16.72 12.13
C VAL A 54 9.38 16.15 11.22
N ILE A 55 8.30 16.90 11.05
CA ILE A 55 7.21 16.60 10.12
C ILE A 55 7.37 17.51 8.90
N ASN A 56 7.45 16.92 7.70
CA ASN A 56 7.50 17.65 6.43
C ASN A 56 6.15 17.51 5.72
N GLY A 57 5.27 18.49 5.91
CA GLY A 57 3.87 18.45 5.50
C GLY A 57 2.94 18.94 6.60
N ASP A 58 1.65 19.03 6.31
CA ASP A 58 0.68 19.55 7.28
C ASP A 58 0.41 18.55 8.40
N LEU A 59 0.07 19.09 9.58
CA LEU A 59 -0.36 18.33 10.75
C LEU A 59 -1.84 18.63 11.00
N GLY A 60 -2.67 17.60 11.07
CA GLY A 60 -4.12 17.70 11.22
C GLY A 60 -4.64 16.97 12.45
N LEU A 61 -5.57 17.60 13.19
CA LEU A 61 -6.26 16.96 14.30
C LEU A 61 -7.74 17.37 14.30
N SER A 62 -8.64 16.39 14.22
CA SER A 62 -10.09 16.58 14.35
C SER A 62 -10.78 15.24 14.61
N PRO A 63 -11.83 15.15 15.44
CA PRO A 63 -12.47 16.24 16.19
C PRO A 63 -11.72 16.64 17.48
N GLY A 64 -10.62 15.96 17.80
CA GLY A 64 -9.76 16.35 18.92
C GLY A 64 -9.14 17.74 18.76
N SER A 65 -8.56 18.25 19.84
CA SER A 65 -7.93 19.58 19.87
C SER A 65 -6.59 19.62 20.62
N SER A 66 -6.12 18.50 21.16
CA SER A 66 -4.88 18.44 21.93
C SER A 66 -3.70 17.97 21.06
N VAL A 67 -2.85 18.90 20.67
CA VAL A 67 -1.52 18.65 20.08
C VAL A 67 -0.45 19.07 21.10
N THR A 68 0.46 18.17 21.45
CA THR A 68 1.52 18.43 22.44
C THR A 68 2.89 17.98 21.93
N GLY A 69 3.96 18.62 22.41
CA GLY A 69 5.34 18.28 22.04
C GLY A 69 5.88 18.96 20.78
N PHE A 70 5.20 19.99 20.27
CA PHE A 70 5.65 20.86 19.18
C PHE A 70 5.65 22.31 19.67
N PRO A 71 6.74 22.83 20.26
CA PRO A 71 8.12 22.29 20.36
C PRO A 71 8.37 21.21 21.45
N PRO A 72 9.51 20.47 21.41
CA PRO A 72 10.67 20.64 20.52
C PRO A 72 10.51 19.98 19.14
N GLY A 73 9.42 19.25 18.90
CA GLY A 73 9.09 18.82 17.55
C GLY A 73 8.86 20.00 16.61
N ILE A 74 9.13 19.81 15.32
CA ILE A 74 8.99 20.81 14.28
C ILE A 74 7.98 20.31 13.24
N VAL A 75 7.07 21.20 12.84
CA VAL A 75 6.17 20.99 11.69
C VAL A 75 6.59 21.97 10.60
N ASN A 76 7.14 21.44 9.51
CA ASN A 76 7.45 22.19 8.28
C ASN A 76 6.20 22.20 7.39
N GLY A 77 5.13 22.80 7.89
CA GLY A 77 3.80 22.85 7.29
C GLY A 77 2.84 23.62 8.19
N THR A 78 1.55 23.52 7.93
CA THR A 78 0.50 24.15 8.72
C THR A 78 -0.09 23.17 9.72
N GLN A 79 -0.32 23.63 10.96
CA GLN A 79 -1.10 22.88 11.94
C GLN A 79 -2.59 23.22 11.81
N HIS A 80 -3.40 22.26 11.38
CA HIS A 80 -4.86 22.35 11.29
C HIS A 80 -5.51 21.60 12.46
N VAL A 81 -5.90 22.32 13.51
CA VAL A 81 -6.50 21.73 14.71
C VAL A 81 -7.95 22.18 14.86
N ALA A 82 -8.87 21.22 14.92
CA ALA A 82 -10.32 21.44 15.08
C ALA A 82 -10.92 22.47 14.09
N ASN A 83 -10.41 22.52 12.85
CA ASN A 83 -10.87 23.42 11.81
C ASN A 83 -11.45 22.68 10.59
N ALA A 84 -12.07 23.43 9.67
CA ALA A 84 -12.74 22.87 8.50
C ALA A 84 -11.81 22.02 7.61
N THR A 85 -10.54 22.41 7.47
CA THR A 85 -9.55 21.65 6.69
C THR A 85 -9.29 20.28 7.31
N ALA A 86 -9.04 20.22 8.62
CA ALA A 86 -8.83 18.94 9.32
C ALA A 86 -10.11 18.07 9.35
N VAL A 87 -11.29 18.69 9.45
CA VAL A 87 -12.57 17.98 9.36
C VAL A 87 -12.74 17.34 7.97
N GLN A 88 -12.50 18.09 6.89
CA GLN A 88 -12.62 17.54 5.54
C GLN A 88 -11.60 16.43 5.29
N ALA A 89 -10.36 16.61 5.76
CA ALA A 89 -9.32 15.59 5.63
C ALA A 89 -9.70 14.27 6.34
N GLN A 90 -10.39 14.34 7.49
CA GLN A 90 -10.89 13.14 8.18
C GLN A 90 -12.01 12.42 7.43
N ILE A 91 -12.89 13.18 6.77
CA ILE A 91 -13.93 12.61 5.90
C ILE A 91 -13.28 11.87 4.73
N ASP A 92 -12.30 12.52 4.08
CA ASP A 92 -11.59 11.94 2.94
C ASP A 92 -10.73 10.74 3.36
N LEU A 93 -10.07 10.80 4.52
CA LEU A 93 -9.35 9.65 5.10
C LEU A 93 -10.30 8.47 5.34
N THR A 94 -11.51 8.72 5.84
CA THR A 94 -12.51 7.66 6.05
C THR A 94 -12.93 7.04 4.72
N ALA A 95 -13.11 7.84 3.67
CA ALA A 95 -13.41 7.34 2.33
C ALA A 95 -12.24 6.51 1.75
N ALA A 96 -11.01 7.00 1.90
CA ALA A 96 -9.79 6.31 1.48
C ALA A 96 -9.61 4.96 2.20
N TYR A 97 -9.79 4.94 3.52
CA TYR A 97 -9.75 3.73 4.33
C TYR A 97 -10.77 2.70 3.85
N ASN A 98 -12.02 3.11 3.64
CA ASN A 98 -13.08 2.23 3.16
C ASN A 98 -12.82 1.74 1.73
N ASN A 99 -12.23 2.57 0.87
CA ASN A 99 -11.79 2.15 -0.47
C ASN A 99 -10.75 1.04 -0.37
N ALA A 100 -9.66 1.25 0.38
CA ALA A 100 -8.62 0.26 0.56
C ALA A 100 -9.15 -1.05 1.20
N ALA A 101 -10.01 -0.93 2.22
CA ALA A 101 -10.66 -2.06 2.87
C ALA A 101 -11.58 -2.85 1.91
N GLY A 102 -12.21 -2.18 0.96
CA GLY A 102 -13.10 -2.76 -0.03
C GLY A 102 -12.41 -3.44 -1.21
N GLN A 103 -11.11 -3.21 -1.44
CA GLN A 103 -10.40 -3.84 -2.56
C GLN A 103 -10.26 -5.36 -2.35
N THR A 104 -10.50 -6.14 -3.40
CA THR A 104 -10.38 -7.60 -3.36
C THR A 104 -8.91 -8.04 -3.33
N PRO A 105 -8.47 -8.80 -2.31
CA PRO A 105 -7.12 -9.34 -2.26
C PRO A 105 -6.84 -10.30 -3.42
N ILE A 106 -5.63 -10.21 -3.98
CA ILE A 106 -5.12 -11.22 -4.94
C ILE A 106 -4.46 -12.39 -4.21
N SER A 107 -4.06 -12.18 -2.96
CA SER A 107 -3.39 -13.16 -2.13
C SER A 107 -3.56 -12.84 -0.67
N THR A 108 -3.94 -13.86 0.10
CA THR A 108 -3.82 -13.87 1.55
C THR A 108 -2.42 -14.34 1.93
N VAL A 109 -1.76 -13.63 2.85
CA VAL A 109 -0.38 -13.89 3.25
C VAL A 109 -0.26 -14.05 4.77
N ALA A 110 0.81 -14.70 5.21
CA ALA A 110 1.10 -14.86 6.63
C ALA A 110 1.38 -13.50 7.30
N THR A 111 1.31 -13.49 8.64
CA THR A 111 1.55 -12.28 9.45
C THR A 111 2.90 -11.62 9.14
N GLU A 112 3.99 -12.38 9.01
CA GLU A 112 5.32 -11.81 8.78
C GLU A 112 5.53 -11.44 7.30
N LEU A 113 5.76 -10.16 7.04
CA LEU A 113 6.07 -9.59 5.73
C LEU A 113 7.58 -9.40 5.51
N GLY A 114 8.35 -9.29 6.58
CA GLY A 114 9.79 -9.18 6.55
C GLY A 114 10.47 -10.43 5.98
N GLY A 115 11.57 -10.23 5.27
CA GLY A 115 12.25 -11.27 4.49
C GLY A 115 11.54 -11.64 3.19
N THR A 116 10.43 -10.99 2.84
CA THR A 116 9.66 -11.28 1.62
C THR A 116 9.80 -10.17 0.57
N THR A 117 9.51 -10.52 -0.68
CA THR A 117 9.29 -9.56 -1.76
C THR A 117 7.85 -9.65 -2.22
N LYS A 118 7.20 -8.49 -2.38
CA LYS A 118 5.85 -8.37 -2.92
C LYS A 118 5.89 -7.55 -4.20
N THR A 119 5.12 -7.98 -5.18
CA THR A 119 4.88 -7.23 -6.42
C THR A 119 3.60 -6.40 -6.27
N ALA A 120 3.22 -5.64 -7.29
CA ALA A 120 1.96 -4.90 -7.27
C ALA A 120 0.77 -5.82 -6.95
N GLY A 121 -0.14 -5.37 -6.10
CA GLY A 121 -1.28 -6.18 -5.68
C GLY A 121 -1.91 -5.76 -4.35
N VAL A 122 -3.05 -6.40 -4.07
CA VAL A 122 -3.78 -6.27 -2.81
C VAL A 122 -3.54 -7.52 -1.96
N TYR A 123 -3.07 -7.34 -0.73
CA TYR A 123 -2.70 -8.42 0.18
C TYR A 123 -3.48 -8.30 1.49
N ASP A 124 -4.12 -9.38 1.93
CA ASP A 124 -4.71 -9.47 3.27
C ASP A 124 -3.95 -10.45 4.17
N SER A 125 -4.05 -10.24 5.49
CA SER A 125 -3.42 -11.12 6.47
C SER A 125 -4.31 -12.32 6.81
N ALA A 126 -3.73 -13.52 6.77
CA ALA A 126 -4.40 -14.75 7.18
C ALA A 126 -4.85 -14.71 8.65
N ASP A 127 -4.05 -14.11 9.54
CA ASP A 127 -4.32 -14.01 10.98
C ASP A 127 -4.92 -12.66 11.37
N GLY A 128 -5.17 -11.78 10.39
CA GLY A 128 -5.67 -10.43 10.63
C GLY A 128 -4.66 -9.49 11.31
N THR A 129 -3.36 -9.81 11.27
CA THR A 129 -2.26 -8.95 11.76
C THR A 129 -1.08 -8.96 10.79
N PHE A 130 -0.30 -7.88 10.75
CA PHE A 130 0.98 -7.87 10.04
C PHE A 130 2.16 -7.56 10.97
N GLY A 131 3.28 -8.21 10.68
CA GLY A 131 4.59 -7.98 11.27
C GLY A 131 5.61 -7.64 10.18
N ILE A 132 6.57 -6.76 10.47
CA ILE A 132 7.74 -6.56 9.63
C ILE A 132 9.01 -6.69 10.47
N THR A 133 9.68 -7.83 10.35
CA THR A 133 11.01 -8.09 10.91
C THR A 133 12.06 -8.06 9.81
N GLY A 134 13.08 -7.21 9.94
CA GLY A 134 14.07 -7.03 8.87
C GLY A 134 13.48 -6.25 7.69
N THR A 135 13.66 -6.72 6.45
CA THR A 135 13.26 -5.98 5.24
C THR A 135 12.06 -6.61 4.54
N LEU A 136 11.00 -5.83 4.31
CA LEU A 136 10.00 -6.10 3.28
C LEU A 136 10.42 -5.39 2.00
N THR A 137 10.50 -6.11 0.88
CA THR A 137 10.81 -5.52 -0.43
C THR A 137 9.56 -5.39 -1.28
N LEU A 138 9.30 -4.20 -1.81
CA LEU A 138 8.24 -3.93 -2.78
C LEU A 138 8.88 -3.72 -4.15
N ASP A 139 8.58 -4.63 -5.07
CA ASP A 139 9.15 -4.68 -6.41
C ASP A 139 8.10 -4.29 -7.45
N ALA A 140 8.31 -3.13 -8.06
CA ALA A 140 7.45 -2.64 -9.13
C ALA A 140 7.69 -3.30 -10.49
N GLN A 141 8.73 -4.14 -10.62
CA GLN A 141 9.07 -4.88 -11.84
C GLN A 141 9.21 -3.98 -13.09
N GLY A 142 9.66 -2.73 -12.88
CA GLY A 142 9.81 -1.72 -13.93
C GLY A 142 8.58 -0.86 -14.19
N ASP A 143 7.44 -1.09 -13.54
CA ASP A 143 6.24 -0.27 -13.66
C ASP A 143 6.16 0.79 -12.55
N PRO A 144 6.46 2.07 -12.82
CA PRO A 144 6.39 3.12 -11.80
C PRO A 144 4.97 3.35 -11.25
N ASN A 145 3.92 2.87 -11.93
CA ASN A 145 2.54 2.96 -11.47
C ASN A 145 2.09 1.74 -10.67
N ALA A 146 3.01 0.82 -10.34
CA ALA A 146 2.74 -0.34 -9.49
C ALA A 146 2.16 0.10 -8.13
N ILE A 147 0.99 -0.44 -7.79
CA ILE A 147 0.27 -0.15 -6.55
C ILE A 147 0.31 -1.36 -5.62
N PHE A 148 0.55 -1.08 -4.34
CA PHE A 148 0.61 -2.07 -3.27
C PHE A 148 -0.41 -1.68 -2.19
N VAL A 149 -1.35 -2.57 -1.90
CA VAL A 149 -2.35 -2.36 -0.83
C VAL A 149 -2.25 -3.52 0.16
N PHE A 150 -1.93 -3.21 1.41
CA PHE A 150 -1.87 -4.17 2.51
C PHE A 150 -3.03 -3.94 3.45
N LYS A 151 -3.78 -5.00 3.75
CA LYS A 151 -4.99 -4.96 4.56
C LYS A 151 -4.87 -5.89 5.75
N THR A 152 -5.10 -5.36 6.94
CA THR A 152 -5.09 -6.14 8.18
C THR A 152 -6.32 -5.80 9.01
N ALA A 153 -6.98 -6.84 9.55
CA ALA A 153 -8.18 -6.67 10.37
C ALA A 153 -7.88 -6.03 11.73
N SER A 154 -6.65 -6.17 12.21
CA SER A 154 -6.19 -5.63 13.48
C SER A 154 -4.87 -4.88 13.29
N THR A 155 -3.76 -5.37 13.85
CA THR A 155 -2.54 -4.59 14.01
C THR A 155 -1.58 -4.69 12.83
N LEU A 156 -0.70 -3.70 12.76
CA LEU A 156 0.57 -3.74 12.04
C LEU A 156 1.69 -3.40 13.02
N ILE A 157 2.72 -4.23 13.12
CA ILE A 157 3.86 -4.01 14.02
C ILE A 157 5.16 -4.13 13.24
N THR A 158 6.03 -3.12 13.32
CA THR A 158 7.37 -3.21 12.76
C THR A 158 8.39 -3.40 13.86
N ALA A 159 9.36 -4.29 13.65
CA ALA A 159 10.48 -4.45 14.56
C ALA A 159 11.39 -3.22 14.51
N GLY A 160 12.23 -3.04 15.54
CA GLY A 160 13.29 -2.02 15.50
C GLY A 160 14.22 -2.22 14.30
N SER A 161 14.62 -1.13 13.66
CA SER A 161 15.49 -1.13 12.47
C SER A 161 14.96 -1.92 11.26
N SER A 162 13.66 -2.26 11.23
CA SER A 162 13.01 -2.84 10.06
C SER A 162 12.95 -1.84 8.89
N ASN A 163 12.75 -2.33 7.68
CA ASN A 163 12.78 -1.50 6.47
C ASN A 163 11.73 -1.97 5.44
N VAL A 164 10.97 -1.02 4.90
CA VAL A 164 10.18 -1.21 3.67
C VAL A 164 11.01 -0.67 2.51
N SER A 165 11.63 -1.59 1.75
CA SER A 165 12.49 -1.28 0.61
C SER A 165 11.67 -1.19 -0.67
N LEU A 166 11.86 -0.12 -1.44
CA LEU A 166 11.23 0.07 -2.73
C LEU A 166 12.26 -0.15 -3.84
N ILE A 167 12.00 -1.05 -4.78
CA ILE A 167 12.92 -1.36 -5.88
C ILE A 167 12.22 -1.32 -7.24
N ASN A 168 13.04 -1.26 -8.30
CA ASN A 168 12.63 -1.37 -9.70
C ASN A 168 11.45 -0.44 -10.09
N GLY A 169 11.44 0.78 -9.54
CA GLY A 169 10.42 1.80 -9.85
C GLY A 169 9.29 1.93 -8.82
N ALA A 170 9.29 1.15 -7.74
CA ALA A 170 8.26 1.27 -6.70
C ALA A 170 8.33 2.65 -6.02
N GLN A 171 7.16 3.26 -5.82
CA GLN A 171 7.04 4.60 -5.25
C GLN A 171 6.21 4.56 -3.95
N ALA A 172 6.65 5.30 -2.94
CA ALA A 172 5.97 5.32 -1.64
C ALA A 172 4.52 5.83 -1.76
N CYS A 173 4.24 6.76 -2.67
CA CYS A 173 2.88 7.27 -2.91
C CYS A 173 1.90 6.21 -3.45
N ASN A 174 2.41 5.07 -3.95
CA ASN A 174 1.60 3.96 -4.45
C ASN A 174 1.53 2.78 -3.45
N VAL A 175 1.96 2.98 -2.20
CA VAL A 175 1.90 1.97 -1.14
C VAL A 175 0.87 2.41 -0.10
N PHE A 176 -0.09 1.55 0.21
CA PHE A 176 -1.19 1.83 1.12
C PHE A 176 -1.35 0.72 2.17
N TRP A 177 -1.57 1.12 3.41
CA TRP A 177 -1.69 0.27 4.58
C TRP A 177 -3.04 0.50 5.27
N GLN A 178 -4.01 -0.36 4.98
CA GLN A 178 -5.27 -0.38 5.70
C GLN A 178 -5.11 -1.22 6.98
N VAL A 179 -5.07 -0.55 8.13
CA VAL A 179 -4.88 -1.17 9.46
C VAL A 179 -6.15 -1.07 10.28
N GLY A 180 -6.73 -2.21 10.65
CA GLY A 180 -8.04 -2.27 11.31
C GLY A 180 -8.08 -1.85 12.78
N SER A 181 -6.92 -1.81 13.45
CA SER A 181 -6.79 -1.29 14.81
C SER A 181 -5.65 -0.27 14.93
N SER A 182 -4.44 -0.73 15.24
CA SER A 182 -3.29 0.13 15.53
C SER A 182 -2.05 -0.30 14.76
N ALA A 183 -1.28 0.69 14.29
CA ALA A 183 0.06 0.50 13.79
C ALA A 183 1.09 0.90 14.86
N THR A 184 2.07 0.04 15.13
CA THR A 184 3.19 0.33 16.02
C THR A 184 4.49 0.22 15.24
N LEU A 185 5.16 1.35 15.04
CA LEU A 185 6.42 1.39 14.32
C LEU A 185 7.59 1.30 15.29
N GLY A 186 8.42 0.27 15.15
CA GLY A 186 9.59 0.03 15.97
C GLY A 186 10.64 1.12 15.82
N ALA A 187 11.45 1.31 16.87
CA ALA A 187 12.51 2.32 16.88
C ALA A 187 13.45 2.16 15.68
N ASN A 188 13.78 3.27 15.03
CA ASN A 188 14.63 3.33 13.83
C ASN A 188 14.12 2.53 12.61
N SER A 189 12.85 2.13 12.59
CA SER A 189 12.27 1.55 11.38
C SER A 189 12.16 2.58 10.25
N VAL A 190 12.32 2.11 9.01
CA VAL A 190 12.10 2.90 7.81
C VAL A 190 10.83 2.38 7.14
N PHE A 191 9.73 3.10 7.35
CA PHE A 191 8.43 2.77 6.81
C PHE A 191 8.12 3.59 5.54
N LYS A 192 7.34 3.03 4.61
CA LYS A 192 6.99 3.66 3.32
C LYS A 192 5.53 3.37 2.98
N GLY A 193 4.84 4.37 2.49
CA GLY A 193 3.41 4.30 2.18
C GLY A 193 2.55 5.07 3.16
N ASN A 194 1.27 5.16 2.81
CA ASN A 194 0.21 5.82 3.57
C ASN A 194 -0.60 4.79 4.37
#